data_AF-A0A3E3JY90-F1
#
_entry.id   AF-A0A3E3JY90-F1
#
_cell.length_a   1.000
_cell.length_b   1.000
_cell.length_c   1.000
_cell.angle_alpha   90.00
_cell.angle_beta   90.00
_cell.angle_gamma   90.00
#
_symmetry.space_group_name_H-M   'P 1'
#
loop_
_entity.id
_entity.type
_entity.pdbx_description
1 polymer ?
#
loop_
_entity_poly.entity_id
_entity_poly.type
_entity_poly.pdbx_seq_one_letter_code
_entity_poly.pdbx_strand_id
1 'polypeptide(L)'
;MKKHETYKSTEIKELSLNVANGYFSVPKNEKLDVQVHGVTDDGKLHLTIMNQDNNIYYRLDGQELNDLQTLYFEKGSYIIQIVADDFTEDIISIEYNIDISN
;
A
#
# COMPACT_ATOMS: atom_id res chain seq x y z
N MET A 1 -10.27 37.10 -32.07
CA MET A 1 -9.44 35.88 -31.97
C MET A 1 -10.30 34.75 -31.40
N LYS A 2 -10.42 33.62 -32.10
CA LYS A 2 -11.11 32.43 -31.57
C LYS A 2 -10.13 31.66 -30.68
N LYS A 3 -10.40 31.59 -29.36
CA LYS A 3 -9.65 30.69 -28.45
C LYS A 3 -9.87 29.26 -28.92
N HIS A 4 -8.79 28.59 -29.30
CA HIS A 4 -8.79 27.13 -29.46
C HIS A 4 -8.45 26.56 -28.08
N GLU A 5 -9.45 26.01 -27.40
CA GLU A 5 -9.21 25.14 -26.26
C GLU A 5 -8.85 23.77 -26.84
N THR A 6 -7.56 23.49 -26.95
CA THR A 6 -7.08 22.12 -27.17
C THR A 6 -7.13 21.39 -25.85
N TYR A 7 -8.28 20.79 -25.53
CA TYR A 7 -8.32 19.69 -24.57
C TYR A 7 -7.54 18.54 -25.22
N LYS A 8 -6.28 18.38 -24.82
CA LYS A 8 -5.58 17.13 -25.02
C LYS A 8 -6.36 16.10 -24.22
N SER A 9 -6.94 15.10 -24.88
CA SER A 9 -7.41 13.89 -24.24
C SER A 9 -6.23 13.33 -23.46
N THR A 10 -6.20 13.61 -22.17
CA THR A 10 -5.23 13.00 -21.28
C THR A 10 -5.70 11.57 -21.19
N GLU A 11 -4.96 10.64 -21.79
CA GLU A 11 -5.01 9.25 -21.32
C GLU A 11 -4.89 9.35 -19.80
N ILE A 12 -5.98 9.02 -19.09
CA ILE A 12 -5.96 8.92 -17.64
C ILE A 12 -5.06 7.72 -17.38
N LYS A 13 -3.74 7.94 -17.34
CA LYS A 13 -2.85 7.03 -16.63
C LYS A 13 -3.40 7.03 -15.22
N GLU A 14 -3.84 5.87 -14.76
CA GLU A 14 -4.08 5.64 -13.33
C GLU A 14 -2.85 6.17 -12.59
N LEU A 15 -3.02 7.31 -11.92
CA LEU A 15 -1.99 7.94 -11.12
C LEU A 15 -1.84 7.04 -9.90
N SER A 16 -0.72 6.33 -9.83
CA SER A 16 -0.33 5.56 -8.66
C SER A 16 0.90 6.19 -8.02
N LEU A 17 0.91 6.23 -6.70
CA LEU A 17 1.96 6.78 -5.86
C LEU A 17 2.50 5.67 -4.95
N ASN A 18 3.81 5.41 -5.00
CA ASN A 18 4.45 4.60 -3.96
C ASN A 18 4.54 5.46 -2.68
N VAL A 19 3.78 5.08 -1.66
CA VAL A 19 3.71 5.81 -0.39
C VAL A 19 4.87 5.42 0.51
N ALA A 20 5.09 4.11 0.70
CA ALA A 20 6.13 3.60 1.58
C ALA A 20 6.55 2.18 1.22
N ASN A 21 7.82 1.87 1.52
CA ASN A 21 8.32 0.50 1.58
C ASN A 21 8.96 0.25 2.95
N GLY A 22 8.49 -0.78 3.65
CA GLY A 22 9.06 -1.30 4.89
C GLY A 22 9.73 -2.65 4.66
N TYR A 23 10.65 -3.02 5.55
CA TYR A 23 11.41 -4.27 5.43
C TYR A 23 11.53 -4.92 6.81
N PHE A 24 11.35 -6.24 6.86
CA PHE A 24 11.60 -7.02 8.06
C PHE A 24 12.16 -8.40 7.71
N SER A 25 12.81 -9.04 8.68
CA SER A 25 13.34 -10.38 8.53
C SER A 25 12.82 -11.26 9.66
N VAL A 26 12.44 -12.48 9.31
CA VAL A 26 11.96 -13.50 10.24
C VAL A 26 13.08 -14.54 10.42
N PRO A 27 13.64 -14.72 11.63
CA PRO A 27 14.82 -15.56 11.85
C PRO A 27 14.52 -17.06 11.81
N LYS A 28 13.27 -17.45 12.01
CA LYS A 28 12.76 -18.84 12.01
C LYS A 28 11.33 -18.84 11.50
N ASN A 29 10.81 -20.00 11.11
CA ASN A 29 9.39 -20.10 10.79
C ASN A 29 8.55 -19.82 12.04
N GLU A 30 7.65 -18.83 11.99
CA GLU A 30 6.82 -18.46 13.13
C GLU A 30 5.54 -17.75 12.70
N LYS A 31 4.60 -17.66 13.64
CA LYS A 31 3.40 -16.84 13.48
C LYS A 31 3.69 -15.46 14.05
N LEU A 32 3.33 -14.42 13.31
CA LEU A 32 3.48 -13.04 13.71
C LEU A 32 2.12 -12.35 13.62
N ASP A 33 1.84 -11.48 14.58
CA ASP A 33 0.70 -10.58 14.51
C ASP A 33 1.05 -9.40 13.63
N VAL A 34 0.17 -9.10 12.69
CA VAL A 34 0.25 -7.97 11.77
C VAL A 34 -0.93 -7.07 12.07
N GLN A 35 -0.62 -5.88 12.59
CA GLN A 35 -1.59 -4.82 12.81
C GLN A 35 -1.39 -3.73 11.76
N VAL A 36 -2.48 -3.33 11.11
CA VAL A 36 -2.47 -2.31 10.07
C VAL A 36 -3.49 -1.25 10.40
N HIS A 37 -3.05 -0.01 10.40
CA HIS A 37 -3.89 1.18 10.34
C HIS A 37 -3.42 2.05 9.18
N GLY A 38 -4.33 2.48 8.33
CA GLY A 38 -4.02 3.37 7.21
C GLY A 38 -5.25 4.12 6.76
N VAL A 39 -5.10 5.39 6.42
CA VAL A 39 -6.20 6.21 5.93
C VAL A 39 -5.70 7.22 4.92
N THR A 40 -6.51 7.46 3.90
CA THR A 40 -6.34 8.56 2.94
C THR A 40 -7.63 9.35 2.82
N ASP A 41 -7.53 10.67 2.66
CA ASP A 41 -8.69 11.56 2.48
C ASP A 41 -9.30 11.45 1.06
N ASP A 42 -8.52 11.00 0.07
CA ASP A 42 -8.96 10.69 -1.29
C ASP A 42 -8.24 9.46 -1.87
N GLY A 43 -8.87 8.79 -2.82
CA GLY A 43 -8.37 7.57 -3.46
C GLY A 43 -8.38 6.33 -2.58
N LYS A 44 -7.45 5.40 -2.85
CA LYS A 44 -7.33 4.11 -2.16
C LYS A 44 -5.88 3.81 -1.80
N LEU A 45 -5.69 3.13 -0.68
CA LEU A 45 -4.42 2.52 -0.27
C LEU A 45 -4.43 1.02 -0.59
N HIS A 46 -3.27 0.53 -0.98
CA HIS A 46 -2.97 -0.85 -1.30
C HIS A 46 -1.76 -1.28 -0.50
N LEU A 47 -1.97 -2.06 0.56
CA LEU A 47 -0.90 -2.65 1.34
C LEU A 47 -0.64 -4.08 0.88
N THR A 48 0.61 -4.41 0.61
CA THR A 48 1.06 -5.78 0.28
C THR A 48 2.27 -6.15 1.11
N ILE A 49 2.27 -7.36 1.69
CA ILE A 49 3.46 -7.99 2.27
C ILE A 49 3.89 -9.14 1.37
N MET A 50 5.15 -9.13 0.94
CA MET A 50 5.71 -10.09 0.00
C MET A 50 7.11 -10.54 0.42
N ASN A 51 7.48 -11.76 0.07
CA ASN A 51 8.85 -12.26 0.26
C ASN A 51 9.76 -11.83 -0.91
N GLN A 52 11.04 -12.21 -0.86
CA GLN A 52 12.04 -11.90 -1.89
C GLN A 52 11.73 -12.52 -3.27
N ASP A 53 10.92 -13.57 -3.33
CA ASP A 53 10.48 -14.22 -4.56
C ASP A 53 9.19 -13.60 -5.14
N ASN A 54 8.73 -12.50 -4.54
CA ASN A 54 7.47 -11.82 -4.83
C ASN A 54 6.20 -12.64 -4.52
N ASN A 55 6.30 -13.67 -3.69
CA ASN A 55 5.12 -14.35 -3.17
C ASN A 55 4.39 -13.42 -2.19
N ILE A 56 3.09 -13.22 -2.40
CA ILE A 56 2.24 -12.38 -1.56
C ILE A 56 1.76 -13.18 -0.35
N TYR A 57 2.00 -12.65 0.85
CA TYR A 57 1.60 -13.25 2.13
C TYR A 57 0.39 -12.55 2.73
N TYR A 58 0.24 -11.26 2.47
CA TYR A 58 -0.83 -10.45 3.00
C TYR A 58 -1.14 -9.30 2.05
N ARG A 59 -2.42 -8.97 1.93
CA ARG A 59 -2.88 -7.85 1.11
C ARG A 59 -4.12 -7.24 1.72
N LEU A 60 -4.18 -5.92 1.73
CA LEU A 60 -5.34 -5.14 2.13
C LEU A 60 -5.50 -3.95 1.19
N ASP A 61 -6.71 -3.67 0.76
CA ASP A 61 -7.03 -2.59 -0.18
C ASP A 61 -8.23 -1.79 0.35
N GLY A 62 -8.15 -0.47 0.30
CA GLY A 62 -9.24 0.39 0.79
C GLY A 62 -8.81 1.83 1.02
N GLN A 63 -9.80 2.72 1.13
CA GLN A 63 -9.56 4.11 1.55
C GLN A 63 -9.18 4.18 3.04
N GLU A 64 -9.76 3.30 3.85
CA GLU A 64 -9.39 3.04 5.24
C GLU A 64 -8.95 1.58 5.36
N LEU A 65 -7.78 1.37 5.96
CA LEU A 65 -7.17 0.09 6.27
C LEU A 65 -7.18 -0.05 7.79
N ASN A 66 -7.87 -1.06 8.31
CA ASN A 66 -7.88 -1.37 9.72
C ASN A 66 -8.04 -2.88 9.89
N ASP A 67 -6.95 -3.55 10.21
CA ASP A 67 -6.93 -5.01 10.33
C ASP A 67 -5.93 -5.48 11.38
N LEU A 68 -6.22 -6.66 11.95
CA LEU A 68 -5.37 -7.35 12.90
C LEU A 68 -5.44 -8.86 12.60
N GLN A 69 -4.34 -9.42 12.10
CA GLN A 69 -4.27 -10.84 11.77
C GLN A 69 -2.97 -11.49 12.23
N THR A 70 -3.08 -12.73 12.71
CA THR A 70 -1.92 -13.58 12.96
C THR A 70 -1.60 -14.39 11.70
N LEU A 71 -0.45 -14.12 11.09
CA LEU A 71 -0.01 -14.76 9.85
C LEU A 71 1.22 -15.64 10.09
N TYR A 72 1.32 -16.74 9.35
CA TYR A 72 2.51 -17.59 9.38
C TYR A 72 3.54 -17.11 8.36
N PHE A 73 4.76 -16.86 8.82
CA PHE A 73 5.90 -16.48 7.99
C PHE A 73 6.99 -17.55 8.08
N GLU A 74 7.62 -17.81 6.94
CA GLU A 74 8.81 -18.64 6.87
C GLU A 74 10.05 -17.81 7.23
N LYS A 75 11.14 -18.49 7.58
CA LYS A 75 12.44 -17.84 7.74
C LYS A 75 12.80 -17.14 6.44
N GLY A 76 13.00 -15.83 6.48
CA GLY A 76 13.28 -15.05 5.27
C GLY A 76 13.24 -13.56 5.50
N SER A 77 13.34 -12.81 4.40
CA SER A 77 13.16 -11.36 4.40
C SER A 77 11.92 -11.00 3.60
N TYR A 78 11.24 -9.96 4.05
CA TYR A 78 9.95 -9.53 3.55
C TYR A 78 9.94 -8.03 3.31
N ILE A 79 9.15 -7.62 2.32
CA ILE A 79 8.89 -6.22 1.98
C ILE A 79 7.43 -5.96 2.27
N ILE A 80 7.16 -4.84 2.92
CA ILE A 80 5.83 -4.25 3.05
C ILE A 80 5.78 -3.09 2.07
N GLN A 81 4.81 -3.07 1.17
CA GLN A 81 4.63 -2.00 0.21
C GLN A 81 3.25 -1.36 0.41
N ILE A 82 3.21 -0.03 0.45
CA ILE A 82 1.97 0.75 0.41
C ILE A 82 1.97 1.58 -0.87
N VAL A 83 0.94 1.40 -1.68
CA VAL A 83 0.68 2.20 -2.89
C VAL A 83 -0.65 2.92 -2.71
N ALA A 84 -0.73 4.18 -3.15
CA ALA A 84 -1.98 4.89 -3.26
C ALA A 84 -2.35 5.06 -4.75
N ASP A 85 -3.61 4.90 -5.10
CA ASP A 85 -4.14 5.22 -6.43
C ASP A 85 -5.58 5.76 -6.34
N ASP A 86 -6.25 5.94 -7.49
CA ASP A 86 -7.66 6.35 -7.59
C ASP A 86 -7.99 7.71 -6.95
N PHE A 87 -6.98 8.54 -6.66
CA PHE A 87 -7.17 9.90 -6.18
C PHE A 87 -7.43 10.87 -7.35
N THR A 88 -8.28 11.85 -7.09
CA THR A 88 -8.72 12.89 -8.01
C THR A 88 -8.21 14.28 -7.63
N GLU A 89 -7.87 14.47 -6.35
CA GLU A 89 -7.31 15.70 -5.83
C GLU A 89 -5.79 15.82 -6.12
N ASP A 90 -5.32 17.07 -6.27
CA ASP A 90 -3.89 17.35 -6.53
C ASP A 90 -3.01 17.13 -5.30
N ILE A 91 -3.59 17.20 -4.10
CA ILE A 91 -2.92 17.04 -2.80
C ILE A 91 -3.76 16.10 -1.96
N ILE A 92 -3.14 15.04 -1.46
CA ILE A 92 -3.77 14.03 -0.59
C ILE A 92 -3.02 13.91 0.73
N SER A 93 -3.74 13.57 1.78
CA SER A 93 -3.21 13.29 3.12
C SER A 93 -3.24 11.79 3.36
N ILE A 94 -2.09 11.21 3.72
CA ILE A 94 -2.00 9.78 4.02
C ILE A 94 -1.38 9.60 5.39
N GLU A 95 -2.08 8.88 6.26
CA GLU A 95 -1.57 8.44 7.57
C GLU A 95 -1.55 6.91 7.60
N TYR A 96 -0.45 6.34 8.10
CA TYR A 96 -0.32 4.89 8.22
C TYR A 96 0.56 4.47 9.39
N ASN A 97 0.22 3.33 9.98
CA ASN A 97 1.00 2.61 10.97
C ASN A 97 0.87 1.10 10.68
N ILE A 98 2.01 0.41 10.68
CA ILE A 98 2.08 -1.03 10.47
C ILE A 98 3.00 -1.60 11.53
N ASP A 99 2.43 -2.41 12.41
CA ASP A 99 3.16 -3.08 13.47
C ASP A 99 3.19 -4.58 13.20
N ILE A 100 4.40 -5.15 13.29
CA ILE A 100 4.65 -6.59 13.18
C ILE A 100 5.28 -7.05 14.47
N SER A 101 4.60 -7.95 15.17
CA SER A 101 5.01 -8.45 16.48
C SER A 101 4.83 -9.96 16.62
N ASN A 102 5.37 -10.50 17.70
CA ASN A 102 5.19 -11.90 18.14
C ASN A 102 4.50 -11.91 19.49
#